data_AF-A0A3N2IJZ0-F1
#
_entry.id   AF-A0A3N2IJZ0-F1
#
_cell.length_a   1.000
_cell.length_b   1.000
_cell.length_c   1.000
_cell.angle_alpha   90.00
_cell.angle_beta   90.00
_cell.angle_gamma   90.00
#
_symmetry.space_group_name_H-M   'P 1'
#
loop_
_entity.id
_entity.type
_entity.pdbx_description
1 polymer ?
#
loop_
_entity_poly.entity_id
_entity_poly.type
_entity_poly.pdbx_seq_one_letter_code
_entity_poly.pdbx_strand_id
1 'polypeptide(L)'
;MDTGRLLDAVGSAGGFATRRQLRALGATDRDLARAVASGDLSRPRRSWYTALPPDDPRVVAVGVGGRLTGTSALLELGAWLWEAPDSVSVSVARNAARLRHRRGARVVWDGPRVLERGDVALVHVVDALRRAILEEPFEIAVALCDWALHVGRLSTRDFAGLVAELPADARSIADWVDADSESVLESVARVRLTSAGWRVTSQVRVGRGRIDLVVAGVVALELDGRRWHESAFEADRRKDVRILTGGRVPLRVTWSMVKDDWADVLGAVEAGVLLHRAGTEDAPSRVVLPREPSSGVVRLGGASRRSSRRVPTSRRGRAWRLPRRRPEQVSHTWSRSLAAAAPVAPGRHAGDGRLASPRPGRAAYWSVTATVVPGDGARAASAPEAGAPAPCREPAPHRREGPP
;
A
#
# COMPACT_ATOMS: atom_id res chain seq x y z
N MET A 1 15.32 -38.56 -7.26
CA MET A 1 15.41 -37.13 -7.61
C MET A 1 16.21 -36.41 -6.53
N ASP A 2 17.11 -35.51 -6.91
CA ASP A 2 17.89 -34.72 -5.94
C ASP A 2 17.05 -33.58 -5.32
N THR A 3 17.55 -33.00 -4.23
CA THR A 3 16.87 -31.91 -3.52
C THR A 3 16.72 -30.67 -4.39
N GLY A 4 17.73 -30.31 -5.18
CA GLY A 4 17.68 -29.13 -6.07
C GLY A 4 16.50 -29.16 -7.03
N ARG A 5 16.30 -30.27 -7.75
CA ARG A 5 15.15 -30.42 -8.66
C ARG A 5 13.80 -30.41 -7.94
N LEU A 6 13.75 -30.88 -6.69
CA LEU A 6 12.53 -30.80 -5.89
C LEU A 6 12.20 -29.35 -5.51
N LEU A 7 13.21 -28.56 -5.13
CA LEU A 7 13.04 -27.14 -4.82
C LEU A 7 12.62 -26.36 -6.06
N ASP A 8 13.24 -26.62 -7.21
CA ASP A 8 12.87 -25.99 -8.49
C ASP A 8 11.43 -26.34 -8.89
N ALA A 9 11.02 -27.60 -8.70
CA ALA A 9 9.66 -28.05 -8.99
C ALA A 9 8.63 -27.37 -8.07
N VAL A 10 8.95 -27.21 -6.78
CA VAL A 10 8.10 -26.49 -5.83
C VAL A 10 8.03 -25.00 -6.16
N GLY A 11 9.17 -24.37 -6.47
CA GLY A 11 9.25 -22.96 -6.87
C GLY A 11 8.45 -22.69 -8.14
N SER A 12 8.60 -23.54 -9.16
CA SER A 12 7.86 -23.45 -10.43
C SER A 12 6.35 -23.67 -10.27
N ALA A 13 5.93 -24.35 -9.21
CA ALA A 13 4.52 -24.54 -8.85
C ALA A 13 3.95 -23.41 -7.97
N GLY A 14 4.65 -22.27 -7.84
CA GLY A 14 4.19 -21.14 -7.01
C GLY A 14 4.50 -21.32 -5.52
N GLY A 15 5.55 -22.08 -5.18
CA GLY A 15 6.01 -22.31 -3.81
C GLY A 15 5.30 -23.45 -3.07
N PHE A 16 4.29 -24.08 -3.67
CA PHE A 16 3.60 -25.24 -3.11
C PHE A 16 3.37 -26.30 -4.17
N ALA A 17 3.76 -27.54 -3.87
CA ALA A 17 3.49 -28.67 -4.75
C ALA A 17 2.80 -29.82 -4.00
N THR A 18 1.87 -30.47 -4.68
CA THR A 18 1.26 -31.70 -4.18
C THR A 18 2.20 -32.88 -4.41
N ARG A 19 2.04 -33.92 -3.57
CA ARG A 19 2.70 -35.23 -3.78
C ARG A 19 2.48 -35.76 -5.20
N ARG A 20 1.27 -35.57 -5.75
CA ARG A 20 0.93 -36.03 -7.10
C ARG A 20 1.74 -35.29 -8.16
N GLN A 21 1.87 -33.96 -8.05
CA GLN A 21 2.67 -33.15 -8.98
C GLN A 21 4.15 -33.56 -8.92
N LEU A 22 4.73 -33.68 -7.71
CA LEU A 22 6.13 -34.08 -7.56
C LEU A 22 6.39 -35.50 -8.07
N ARG A 23 5.47 -36.44 -7.83
CA ARG A 23 5.56 -37.80 -8.37
C ARG A 23 5.44 -37.84 -9.90
N ALA A 24 4.61 -36.99 -10.50
CA ALA A 24 4.50 -36.87 -11.95
C ALA A 24 5.81 -36.38 -12.60
N LEU A 25 6.64 -35.65 -11.84
CA LEU A 25 7.97 -35.22 -12.24
C LEU A 25 9.07 -36.26 -11.93
N GLY A 26 8.71 -37.42 -11.37
CA GLY A 26 9.65 -38.51 -11.07
C GLY A 26 10.19 -38.53 -9.63
N ALA A 27 9.65 -37.72 -8.71
CA ALA A 27 10.01 -37.82 -7.30
C ALA A 27 9.46 -39.12 -6.68
N THR A 28 10.29 -39.80 -5.89
CA THR A 28 9.85 -40.96 -5.08
C THR A 28 9.46 -40.51 -3.67
N ASP A 29 8.71 -41.35 -2.95
CA ASP A 29 8.39 -41.07 -1.53
C ASP A 29 9.64 -41.00 -0.66
N ARG A 30 10.69 -41.74 -1.02
CA ARG A 30 11.99 -41.69 -0.35
C ARG A 30 12.67 -40.34 -0.55
N ASP A 31 12.58 -39.77 -1.74
CA ASP A 31 13.14 -38.44 -2.02
C ASP A 31 12.40 -37.35 -1.23
N LEU A 32 11.06 -37.42 -1.21
CA LEU A 32 10.24 -36.50 -0.43
C LEU A 32 10.48 -36.62 1.07
N ALA A 33 10.62 -37.85 1.59
CA ALA A 33 10.93 -38.08 3.00
C ALA A 33 12.33 -37.56 3.36
N ARG A 34 13.31 -37.75 2.47
CA ARG A 34 14.67 -37.22 2.65
C ARG A 34 14.68 -35.70 2.72
N ALA A 35 14.05 -35.03 1.76
CA ALA A 35 13.98 -33.56 1.70
C ALA A 35 13.23 -32.96 2.89
N VAL A 36 12.24 -33.68 3.45
CA VAL A 36 11.58 -33.24 4.69
C VAL A 36 12.44 -33.47 5.92
N ALA A 37 13.17 -34.58 5.98
CA ALA A 37 14.06 -34.89 7.10
C ALA A 37 15.27 -33.93 7.17
N SER A 38 15.78 -33.48 6.01
CA SER A 38 16.85 -32.49 5.93
C SER A 38 16.39 -31.05 6.18
N GLY A 39 15.08 -30.79 6.18
CA GLY A 39 14.51 -29.45 6.36
C GLY A 39 14.43 -28.61 5.08
N ASP A 40 14.86 -29.15 3.93
CA ASP A 40 14.78 -28.45 2.63
C ASP A 40 13.33 -28.23 2.19
N LEU A 41 12.46 -29.18 2.53
CA LEU A 41 11.02 -29.06 2.34
C LEU A 41 10.29 -29.21 3.67
N SER A 42 9.22 -28.45 3.85
CA SER A 42 8.27 -28.63 4.93
C SER A 42 6.93 -29.18 4.39
N ARG A 43 6.18 -29.84 5.29
CA ARG A 43 4.90 -30.47 4.97
C ARG A 43 3.75 -29.78 5.72
N PRO A 44 3.13 -28.70 5.18
CA PRO A 44 2.08 -27.96 5.88
C PRO A 44 0.85 -28.83 6.20
N ARG A 45 0.49 -29.75 5.29
CA ARG A 45 -0.61 -30.70 5.46
C ARG A 45 -0.37 -31.98 4.63
N ARG A 46 -1.25 -32.97 4.80
CA ARG A 46 -1.18 -34.24 4.05
C ARG A 46 -1.09 -33.96 2.55
N SER A 47 -0.05 -34.54 1.93
CA SER A 47 0.26 -34.49 0.51
C SER A 47 0.65 -33.12 -0.07
N TRP A 48 0.99 -32.12 0.74
CA TRP A 48 1.51 -30.84 0.30
C TRP A 48 2.94 -30.62 0.79
N TYR A 49 3.79 -30.07 -0.08
CA TYR A 49 5.20 -29.78 0.18
C TYR A 49 5.50 -28.33 -0.23
N THR A 50 6.37 -27.68 0.53
CA THR A 50 6.80 -26.30 0.28
C THR A 50 8.22 -26.09 0.80
N ALA A 51 8.98 -25.19 0.18
CA ALA A 51 10.28 -24.74 0.67
C ALA A 51 10.16 -23.47 1.52
N LEU A 52 8.95 -22.95 1.71
CA LEU A 52 8.71 -21.73 2.48
C LEU A 52 8.90 -21.96 3.99
N PRO A 53 9.31 -20.91 4.72
CA PRO A 53 9.42 -20.96 6.17
C PRO A 53 8.12 -21.43 6.85
N PRO A 54 8.18 -22.22 7.94
CA PRO A 54 6.98 -22.73 8.62
C PRO A 54 6.02 -21.66 9.17
N ASP A 55 6.54 -20.47 9.46
CA ASP A 55 5.85 -19.29 9.96
C ASP A 55 5.29 -18.39 8.84
N ASP A 56 5.62 -18.67 7.58
CA ASP A 56 5.08 -17.95 6.43
C ASP A 56 3.53 -18.05 6.43
N PRO A 57 2.79 -16.92 6.30
CA PRO A 57 1.33 -16.92 6.33
C PRO A 57 0.69 -17.89 5.32
N ARG A 58 1.31 -18.10 4.15
CA ARG A 58 0.84 -19.04 3.12
C ARG A 58 0.90 -20.48 3.63
N VAL A 59 1.98 -20.83 4.33
CA VAL A 59 2.17 -22.15 4.93
C VAL A 59 1.15 -22.40 6.04
N VAL A 60 0.86 -21.38 6.84
CA VAL A 60 -0.22 -21.42 7.84
C VAL A 60 -1.58 -21.68 7.19
N ALA A 61 -1.94 -20.92 6.14
CA ALA A 61 -3.22 -21.05 5.45
C ALA A 61 -3.41 -22.44 4.81
N VAL A 62 -2.40 -22.90 4.05
CA VAL A 62 -2.41 -24.24 3.45
C VAL A 62 -2.47 -25.31 4.56
N GLY A 63 -1.76 -25.10 5.66
CA GLY A 63 -1.76 -25.98 6.83
C GLY A 63 -3.12 -26.13 7.50
N VAL A 64 -3.89 -25.04 7.63
CA VAL A 64 -5.29 -25.06 8.12
C VAL A 64 -6.18 -25.86 7.18
N GLY A 65 -5.93 -25.74 5.87
CA GLY A 65 -6.70 -26.42 4.83
C GLY A 65 -7.26 -25.49 3.75
N GLY A 66 -6.95 -24.19 3.83
CA GLY A 66 -7.51 -23.15 2.98
C GLY A 66 -6.43 -22.31 2.27
N ARG A 67 -6.80 -21.07 1.95
CA ARG A 67 -5.96 -20.08 1.27
C ARG A 67 -5.94 -18.76 2.04
N LEU A 68 -4.85 -18.01 1.95
CA LEU A 68 -4.81 -16.63 2.45
C LEU A 68 -5.89 -15.79 1.79
N THR A 69 -6.44 -14.86 2.56
CA THR A 69 -7.48 -13.94 2.11
C THR A 69 -7.45 -12.62 2.86
N GLY A 70 -8.19 -11.62 2.36
CA GLY A 70 -8.30 -10.32 3.03
C GLY A 70 -6.95 -9.62 3.08
N THR A 71 -6.71 -8.84 4.12
CA THR A 71 -5.44 -8.14 4.33
C THR A 71 -4.23 -9.06 4.41
N SER A 72 -4.37 -10.29 4.93
CA SER A 72 -3.26 -11.27 4.92
C SER A 72 -2.84 -11.67 3.50
N ALA A 73 -3.79 -11.84 2.57
CA ALA A 73 -3.46 -12.11 1.16
C ALA A 73 -2.94 -10.86 0.45
N LEU A 74 -3.51 -9.69 0.73
CA LEU A 74 -3.09 -8.45 0.09
C LEU A 74 -1.68 -8.05 0.51
N LEU A 75 -1.34 -8.20 1.79
CA LEU A 75 0.01 -7.94 2.30
C LEU A 75 1.06 -8.83 1.61
N GLU A 76 0.75 -10.11 1.43
CA GLU A 76 1.60 -11.06 0.69
C GLU A 76 1.80 -10.65 -0.79
N LEU A 77 0.83 -9.93 -1.37
CA LEU A 77 0.94 -9.38 -2.73
C LEU A 77 1.66 -8.01 -2.78
N GLY A 78 2.07 -7.47 -1.63
CA GLY A 78 2.76 -6.19 -1.49
C GLY A 78 1.83 -4.99 -1.25
N ALA A 79 0.64 -5.21 -0.69
CA ALA A 79 -0.33 -4.14 -0.44
C ALA A 79 0.10 -3.16 0.66
N TRP A 80 -0.35 -1.91 0.51
CA TRP A 80 -0.08 -0.88 1.50
C TRP A 80 -0.95 -1.06 2.75
N LEU A 81 -0.30 -1.16 3.91
CA LEU A 81 -0.92 -1.22 5.23
C LEU A 81 -0.06 -0.43 6.22
N TRP A 82 -0.67 0.03 7.32
CA TRP A 82 0.10 0.61 8.42
C TRP A 82 0.95 -0.45 9.11
N GLU A 83 0.34 -1.59 9.41
CA GLU A 83 0.88 -2.67 10.22
C GLU A 83 0.40 -4.00 9.64
N ALA A 84 1.17 -5.06 9.86
CA ALA A 84 0.74 -6.40 9.49
C ALA A 84 -0.46 -6.84 10.34
N PRO A 85 -1.38 -7.65 9.80
CA PRO A 85 -2.54 -8.10 10.56
C PRO A 85 -2.12 -9.05 11.71
N ASP A 86 -2.73 -8.89 12.88
CA ASP A 86 -2.49 -9.72 14.07
C ASP A 86 -2.78 -11.21 13.87
N SER A 87 -3.57 -11.54 12.84
CA SER A 87 -3.92 -12.92 12.51
C SER A 87 -3.94 -13.16 11.01
N VAL A 88 -3.61 -14.40 10.66
CA VAL A 88 -3.67 -14.91 9.29
C VAL A 88 -5.11 -15.27 8.96
N SER A 89 -5.72 -14.51 8.06
CA SER A 89 -7.07 -14.82 7.57
C SER A 89 -7.01 -15.91 6.50
N VAL A 90 -7.78 -16.98 6.71
CA VAL A 90 -7.78 -18.19 5.88
C VAL A 90 -9.18 -18.45 5.31
N SER A 91 -9.32 -18.33 4.00
CA SER A 91 -10.51 -18.72 3.25
C SER A 91 -10.58 -20.23 3.10
N VAL A 92 -11.72 -20.83 3.46
CA VAL A 92 -12.03 -22.25 3.30
C VAL A 92 -13.38 -22.43 2.62
N ALA A 93 -13.64 -23.62 2.08
CA ALA A 93 -14.95 -23.94 1.54
C ALA A 93 -16.04 -23.92 2.61
N ARG A 94 -17.25 -23.49 2.24
CA ARG A 94 -18.43 -23.51 3.13
C ARG A 94 -18.69 -24.87 3.79
N ASN A 95 -18.42 -25.97 3.08
CA ASN A 95 -18.58 -27.33 3.58
C ASN A 95 -17.27 -27.95 4.11
N ALA A 96 -16.21 -27.15 4.29
CA ALA A 96 -14.95 -27.66 4.81
C ALA A 96 -15.11 -28.13 6.26
N ALA A 97 -14.69 -29.36 6.51
CA ALA A 97 -14.68 -30.00 7.82
C ALA A 97 -13.27 -30.51 8.15
N ARG A 98 -13.04 -30.85 9.43
CA ARG A 98 -11.74 -31.37 9.93
C ARG A 98 -10.56 -30.43 9.65
N LEU A 99 -10.81 -29.13 9.74
CA LEU A 99 -9.79 -28.09 9.62
C LEU A 99 -8.76 -28.24 10.75
N ARG A 100 -7.49 -27.96 10.45
CA ARG A 100 -6.44 -27.97 11.46
C ARG A 100 -6.42 -26.65 12.20
N HIS A 101 -6.55 -26.68 13.51
CA HIS A 101 -6.40 -25.49 14.34
C HIS A 101 -4.94 -25.01 14.32
N ARG A 102 -4.73 -23.71 14.05
CA ARG A 102 -3.43 -23.03 14.12
C ARG A 102 -3.62 -21.74 14.93
N ARG A 103 -2.77 -21.50 15.93
CA ARG A 103 -2.80 -20.25 16.69
C ARG A 103 -2.53 -19.08 15.75
N GLY A 104 -3.25 -17.97 15.95
CA GLY A 104 -3.12 -16.79 15.09
C GLY A 104 -3.76 -16.95 13.71
N ALA A 105 -4.55 -17.99 13.45
CA ALA A 105 -5.30 -18.13 12.20
C ALA A 105 -6.81 -17.89 12.40
N ARG A 106 -7.39 -17.01 11.58
CA ARG A 106 -8.84 -16.75 11.52
C ARG A 106 -9.43 -17.42 10.29
N VAL A 107 -10.32 -18.38 10.48
CA VAL A 107 -10.99 -19.08 9.37
C VAL A 107 -12.20 -18.28 8.90
N VAL A 108 -12.36 -18.15 7.58
CA VAL A 108 -13.53 -17.56 6.94
C VAL A 108 -14.07 -18.51 5.87
N TRP A 109 -15.39 -18.68 5.82
CA TRP A 109 -16.06 -19.63 4.94
C TRP A 109 -16.60 -18.95 3.70
N ASP A 110 -16.07 -19.33 2.55
CA ASP A 110 -16.41 -18.74 1.26
C ASP A 110 -17.13 -19.72 0.33
N GLY A 111 -17.93 -19.13 -0.56
CA GLY A 111 -18.63 -19.87 -1.62
C GLY A 111 -17.66 -20.37 -2.71
N PRO A 112 -18.12 -21.30 -3.57
CA PRO A 112 -17.27 -21.95 -4.58
C PRO A 112 -16.58 -20.98 -5.54
N ARG A 113 -17.22 -19.86 -5.91
CA ARG A 113 -16.64 -18.84 -6.81
C ARG A 113 -15.30 -18.29 -6.33
N VAL A 114 -15.12 -18.11 -5.01
CA VAL A 114 -13.86 -17.60 -4.42
C VAL A 114 -12.77 -18.66 -4.47
N LEU A 115 -13.14 -19.94 -4.37
CA LEU A 115 -12.22 -21.08 -4.33
C LEU A 115 -11.80 -21.52 -5.74
N GLU A 116 -12.63 -21.27 -6.74
CA GLU A 116 -12.35 -21.55 -8.15
C GLU A 116 -11.37 -20.55 -8.76
N ARG A 117 -11.13 -19.42 -8.10
CA ARG A 117 -10.21 -18.36 -8.54
C ARG A 117 -8.99 -18.27 -7.63
N GLY A 118 -7.91 -17.68 -8.14
CA GLY A 118 -6.66 -17.48 -7.40
C GLY A 118 -5.70 -18.66 -7.52
N ASP A 119 -4.72 -18.67 -6.63
CA ASP A 119 -3.62 -19.64 -6.62
C ASP A 119 -3.84 -20.71 -5.52
N VAL A 120 -2.90 -21.63 -5.40
CA VAL A 120 -2.86 -22.69 -4.39
C VAL A 120 -2.99 -22.12 -2.97
N ALA A 121 -2.24 -21.05 -2.66
CA ALA A 121 -2.10 -20.54 -1.31
C ALA A 121 -2.80 -19.20 -1.07
N LEU A 122 -3.24 -18.48 -2.12
CA LEU A 122 -3.92 -17.18 -2.02
C LEU A 122 -5.23 -17.20 -2.81
N VAL A 123 -6.28 -16.58 -2.26
CA VAL A 123 -7.45 -16.24 -3.08
C VAL A 123 -7.10 -15.18 -4.13
N HIS A 124 -7.96 -15.03 -5.14
CA HIS A 124 -7.79 -13.98 -6.14
C HIS A 124 -7.83 -12.58 -5.51
N VAL A 125 -7.06 -11.62 -6.03
CA VAL A 125 -6.96 -10.25 -5.49
C VAL A 125 -8.32 -9.56 -5.35
N VAL A 126 -9.25 -9.79 -6.28
CA VAL A 126 -10.63 -9.30 -6.23
C VAL A 126 -11.36 -9.79 -4.97
N ASP A 127 -11.24 -11.07 -4.63
CA ASP A 127 -11.92 -11.64 -3.47
C ASP A 127 -11.26 -11.20 -2.16
N ALA A 128 -9.92 -11.06 -2.16
CA ALA A 128 -9.19 -10.50 -1.04
C ALA A 128 -9.54 -9.03 -0.78
N LEU A 129 -9.63 -8.20 -1.82
CA LEU A 129 -10.05 -6.80 -1.73
C LEU A 129 -11.49 -6.68 -1.26
N ARG A 130 -12.43 -7.47 -1.80
CA ARG A 130 -13.82 -7.49 -1.34
C ARG A 130 -13.89 -7.72 0.17
N ARG A 131 -13.14 -8.69 0.68
CA ARG A 131 -13.08 -8.97 2.12
C ARG A 131 -12.50 -7.77 2.89
N ALA A 132 -11.37 -7.23 2.44
CA ALA A 132 -10.73 -6.10 3.11
C ALA A 132 -11.65 -4.86 3.15
N ILE A 133 -12.38 -4.57 2.07
CA ILE A 133 -13.35 -3.46 2.02
C ILE A 133 -14.42 -3.57 3.10
N LEU A 134 -14.84 -4.79 3.42
CA LEU A 134 -15.91 -5.06 4.39
C LEU A 134 -15.42 -5.14 5.84
N GLU A 135 -14.13 -5.40 6.05
CA GLU A 135 -13.57 -5.71 7.37
C GLU A 135 -12.62 -4.63 7.91
N GLU A 136 -11.92 -3.92 7.03
CA GLU A 136 -10.90 -2.93 7.42
C GLU A 136 -11.51 -1.55 7.71
N PRO A 137 -10.79 -0.69 8.46
CA PRO A 137 -11.13 0.72 8.57
C PRO A 137 -11.26 1.37 7.18
N PHE A 138 -12.22 2.28 7.04
CA PHE A 138 -12.59 2.86 5.75
C PHE A 138 -11.39 3.42 4.94
N GLU A 139 -10.52 4.19 5.60
CA GLU A 139 -9.33 4.78 4.97
C GLU A 139 -8.30 3.73 4.48
N ILE A 140 -8.23 2.57 5.16
CA ILE A 140 -7.38 1.45 4.76
C ILE A 140 -8.02 0.68 3.61
N ALA A 141 -9.33 0.46 3.66
CA ALA A 141 -10.06 -0.11 2.54
C ALA A 141 -9.86 0.71 1.24
N VAL A 142 -9.90 2.04 1.34
CA VAL A 142 -9.60 2.93 0.21
C VAL A 142 -8.13 2.79 -0.22
N ALA A 143 -7.18 2.83 0.71
CA ALA A 143 -5.75 2.69 0.40
C ALA A 143 -5.40 1.37 -0.30
N LEU A 144 -6.07 0.28 0.06
CA LEU A 144 -5.90 -1.03 -0.59
C LEU A 144 -6.48 -1.03 -2.02
N CYS A 145 -7.56 -0.29 -2.26
CA CYS A 145 -8.10 -0.12 -3.61
C CYS A 145 -7.19 0.76 -4.48
N ASP A 146 -6.70 1.87 -3.91
CA ASP A 146 -5.73 2.77 -4.56
C ASP A 146 -4.48 1.98 -4.95
N TRP A 147 -3.89 1.23 -4.01
CA TRP A 147 -2.77 0.33 -4.26
C TRP A 147 -3.04 -0.61 -5.44
N ALA A 148 -4.16 -1.33 -5.40
CA ALA A 148 -4.45 -2.36 -6.38
C ALA A 148 -4.57 -1.80 -7.80
N LEU A 149 -5.13 -0.59 -7.94
CA LEU A 149 -5.20 0.12 -9.22
C LEU A 149 -3.85 0.71 -9.63
N HIS A 150 -3.15 1.36 -8.69
CA HIS A 150 -1.87 2.03 -8.93
C HIS A 150 -0.80 1.07 -9.46
N VAL A 151 -0.65 -0.10 -8.82
CA VAL A 151 0.33 -1.12 -9.24
C VAL A 151 -0.19 -2.08 -10.32
N GLY A 152 -1.39 -1.83 -10.86
CA GLY A 152 -1.99 -2.64 -11.93
C GLY A 152 -2.39 -4.06 -11.52
N ARG A 153 -2.54 -4.33 -10.22
CA ARG A 153 -3.05 -5.63 -9.72
C ARG A 153 -4.53 -5.82 -10.01
N LEU A 154 -5.25 -4.73 -10.18
CA LEU A 154 -6.65 -4.73 -10.55
C LEU A 154 -6.86 -3.75 -11.71
N SER A 155 -7.53 -4.19 -12.78
CA SER A 155 -7.91 -3.27 -13.85
C SER A 155 -9.09 -2.40 -13.40
N THR A 156 -9.26 -1.24 -14.02
CA THR A 156 -10.42 -0.36 -13.80
C THR A 156 -11.75 -1.10 -14.03
N ARG A 157 -11.79 -1.99 -15.01
CA ARG A 157 -12.96 -2.83 -15.32
C ARG A 157 -13.25 -3.82 -14.20
N ASP A 158 -12.23 -4.51 -13.69
CA ASP A 158 -12.38 -5.48 -12.61
C ASP A 158 -12.75 -4.77 -11.30
N PHE A 159 -12.23 -3.57 -11.06
CA PHE A 159 -12.64 -2.73 -9.94
C PHE A 159 -14.12 -2.35 -10.00
N ALA A 160 -14.61 -1.90 -11.16
CA ALA A 160 -16.03 -1.63 -11.35
C ALA A 160 -16.90 -2.87 -11.11
N GLY A 161 -16.46 -4.04 -11.59
CA GLY A 161 -17.14 -5.32 -11.33
C GLY A 161 -17.14 -5.69 -9.85
N LEU A 162 -16.02 -5.49 -9.16
CA LEU A 162 -15.91 -5.69 -7.71
C LEU A 162 -16.90 -4.78 -6.96
N VAL A 163 -16.96 -3.49 -7.30
CA VAL A 163 -17.87 -2.51 -6.67
C VAL A 163 -19.33 -2.89 -6.89
N ALA A 164 -19.70 -3.34 -8.10
CA ALA A 164 -21.06 -3.76 -8.39
C ALA A 164 -21.52 -4.95 -7.53
N GLU A 165 -20.59 -5.85 -7.19
CA GLU A 165 -20.84 -7.00 -6.33
C GLU A 165 -20.79 -6.68 -4.82
N LEU A 166 -20.39 -5.46 -4.42
CA LEU A 166 -20.44 -5.04 -3.01
C LEU A 166 -21.90 -4.80 -2.54
N PRO A 167 -22.16 -4.97 -1.23
CA PRO A 167 -23.38 -4.47 -0.60
C PRO A 167 -23.63 -3.00 -0.94
N ALA A 168 -24.90 -2.60 -1.12
CA ALA A 168 -25.26 -1.27 -1.59
C ALA A 168 -24.66 -0.13 -0.76
N ASP A 169 -24.56 -0.31 0.57
CA ASP A 169 -23.98 0.65 1.50
C ASP A 169 -22.44 0.74 1.46
N ALA A 170 -21.77 -0.16 0.76
CA ALA A 170 -20.32 -0.16 0.59
C ALA A 170 -19.86 0.33 -0.81
N ARG A 171 -20.78 0.45 -1.79
CA ARG A 171 -20.43 0.76 -3.19
C ARG A 171 -19.82 2.15 -3.36
N SER A 172 -20.22 3.11 -2.55
CA SER A 172 -19.70 4.48 -2.59
C SER A 172 -18.25 4.60 -2.15
N ILE A 173 -17.59 3.52 -1.69
CA ILE A 173 -16.12 3.50 -1.57
C ILE A 173 -15.45 3.90 -2.89
N ALA A 174 -16.07 3.56 -4.02
CA ALA A 174 -15.58 3.89 -5.35
C ALA A 174 -15.44 5.40 -5.58
N ASP A 175 -16.19 6.24 -4.86
CA ASP A 175 -16.06 7.69 -4.95
C ASP A 175 -14.78 8.18 -4.27
N TRP A 176 -14.23 7.41 -3.34
CA TRP A 176 -13.05 7.77 -2.54
C TRP A 176 -11.74 7.23 -3.09
N VAL A 177 -11.80 6.30 -4.03
CA VAL A 177 -10.61 5.67 -4.61
C VAL A 177 -9.92 6.61 -5.60
N ASP A 178 -8.61 6.70 -5.50
CA ASP A 178 -7.73 7.52 -6.31
C ASP A 178 -6.44 6.76 -6.67
N ALA A 179 -6.38 6.26 -7.91
CA ALA A 179 -5.25 5.49 -8.42
C ALA A 179 -3.93 6.30 -8.54
N ASP A 180 -4.01 7.63 -8.42
CA ASP A 180 -2.83 8.50 -8.41
C ASP A 180 -2.14 8.52 -7.04
N SER A 181 -2.75 8.01 -5.97
CA SER A 181 -2.06 7.86 -4.68
C SER A 181 -0.93 6.84 -4.84
N GLU A 182 0.27 7.14 -4.33
CA GLU A 182 1.46 6.28 -4.50
C GLU A 182 1.85 5.56 -3.18
N SER A 183 1.10 5.79 -2.10
CA SER A 183 1.34 5.19 -0.79
C SER A 183 0.09 5.14 0.11
N VAL A 184 0.13 4.30 1.16
CA VAL A 184 -0.89 4.32 2.24
C VAL A 184 -0.96 5.70 2.91
N LEU A 185 0.18 6.37 3.06
CA LEU A 185 0.29 7.66 3.72
C LEU A 185 -0.52 8.73 2.96
N GLU A 186 -0.32 8.80 1.64
CA GLU A 186 -1.08 9.66 0.72
C GLU A 186 -2.57 9.36 0.71
N SER A 187 -2.94 8.10 0.50
CA SER A 187 -4.35 7.71 0.44
C SER A 187 -5.07 8.03 1.75
N VAL A 188 -4.49 7.69 2.90
CA VAL A 188 -5.12 7.95 4.20
C VAL A 188 -5.22 9.44 4.48
N ALA A 189 -4.15 10.22 4.27
CA ALA A 189 -4.19 11.67 4.45
C ALA A 189 -5.27 12.33 3.56
N ARG A 190 -5.36 11.90 2.29
CA ARG A 190 -6.37 12.37 1.33
C ARG A 190 -7.79 12.04 1.79
N VAL A 191 -8.05 10.81 2.25
CA VAL A 191 -9.35 10.39 2.76
C VAL A 191 -9.75 11.20 3.99
N ARG A 192 -8.82 11.39 4.94
CA ARG A 192 -9.10 12.15 6.16
C ARG A 192 -9.36 13.63 5.89
N LEU A 193 -8.54 14.29 5.05
CA LEU A 193 -8.76 15.68 4.64
C LEU A 193 -10.08 15.86 3.90
N THR A 194 -10.40 14.95 2.97
CA THR A 194 -11.67 14.97 2.24
C THR A 194 -12.85 14.78 3.20
N SER A 195 -12.72 13.89 4.19
CA SER A 195 -13.73 13.67 5.24
C SER A 195 -13.91 14.90 6.16
N ALA A 196 -12.85 15.69 6.35
CA ALA A 196 -12.90 16.97 7.06
C ALA A 196 -13.53 18.10 6.22
N GLY A 197 -13.98 17.82 5.00
CA GLY A 197 -14.64 18.79 4.12
C GLY A 197 -13.69 19.57 3.20
N TRP A 198 -12.41 19.22 3.18
CA TRP A 198 -11.44 19.85 2.29
C TRP A 198 -11.54 19.32 0.86
N ARG A 199 -11.32 20.19 -0.12
CA ARG A 199 -11.06 19.77 -1.51
C ARG A 199 -9.59 19.39 -1.62
N VAL A 200 -9.30 18.15 -1.99
CA VAL A 200 -7.93 17.62 -2.11
C VAL A 200 -7.67 17.20 -3.55
N THR A 201 -6.51 17.53 -4.08
CA THR A 201 -6.04 17.11 -5.41
C THR A 201 -4.70 16.39 -5.27
N SER A 202 -4.61 15.17 -5.77
CA SER A 202 -3.39 14.35 -5.68
C SER A 202 -2.41 14.66 -6.82
N GLN A 203 -1.11 14.42 -6.57
CA GLN A 203 -0.03 14.38 -7.57
C GLN A 203 0.03 15.63 -8.50
N VAL A 204 -0.09 16.83 -7.92
CA VAL A 204 -0.12 18.10 -8.67
C VAL A 204 1.28 18.47 -9.17
N ARG A 205 1.44 18.62 -10.50
CA ARG A 205 2.72 19.01 -11.11
C ARG A 205 3.17 20.40 -10.68
N VAL A 206 4.44 20.52 -10.27
CA VAL A 206 5.14 21.79 -9.98
C VAL A 206 6.54 21.74 -10.56
N GLY A 207 6.76 22.52 -11.63
CA GLY A 207 8.02 22.50 -12.38
C GLY A 207 8.31 21.10 -12.92
N ARG A 208 9.45 20.52 -12.50
CA ARG A 208 9.86 19.15 -12.85
C ARG A 208 9.43 18.08 -11.84
N GLY A 209 8.75 18.47 -10.75
CA GLY A 209 8.28 17.56 -9.69
C GLY A 209 6.76 17.50 -9.58
N ARG A 210 6.27 16.78 -8.56
CA ARG A 210 4.85 16.69 -8.18
C ARG A 210 4.71 16.93 -6.69
N ILE A 211 3.65 17.60 -6.28
CA ILE A 211 3.20 17.70 -4.88
C ILE A 211 2.25 16.53 -4.63
N ASP A 212 2.44 15.81 -3.53
CA ASP A 212 1.63 14.64 -3.21
C ASP A 212 0.15 14.99 -3.08
N LEU A 213 -0.21 15.97 -2.25
CA LEU A 213 -1.59 16.47 -2.12
C LEU A 213 -1.63 18.00 -2.11
N VAL A 214 -2.60 18.60 -2.79
CA VAL A 214 -2.93 20.03 -2.69
C VAL A 214 -4.31 20.21 -2.10
N VAL A 215 -4.38 20.93 -0.98
CA VAL A 215 -5.61 21.18 -0.21
C VAL A 215 -6.14 22.57 -0.50
N ALA A 216 -7.42 22.65 -0.87
CA ALA A 216 -8.13 23.87 -1.24
C ALA A 216 -7.42 24.71 -2.32
N GLY A 217 -6.54 24.09 -3.11
CA GLY A 217 -5.70 24.77 -4.10
C GLY A 217 -4.49 25.50 -3.54
N VAL A 218 -4.36 25.61 -2.21
CA VAL A 218 -3.47 26.59 -1.55
C VAL A 218 -2.44 25.96 -0.62
N VAL A 219 -2.74 24.89 0.12
CA VAL A 219 -1.74 24.18 0.92
C VAL A 219 -1.20 23.01 0.11
N ALA A 220 0.11 22.93 -0.02
CA ALA A 220 0.81 21.85 -0.69
C ALA A 220 1.42 20.91 0.35
N LEU A 221 0.86 19.71 0.45
CA LEU A 221 1.26 18.68 1.40
C LEU A 221 2.23 17.71 0.73
N GLU A 222 3.39 17.53 1.35
CA GLU A 222 4.41 16.54 0.98
C GLU A 222 4.46 15.47 2.08
N LEU A 223 4.33 14.20 1.71
CA LEU A 223 4.10 13.09 2.64
C LEU A 223 5.30 12.14 2.68
N ASP A 224 6.10 12.26 3.75
CA ASP A 224 7.37 11.55 3.88
C ASP A 224 7.22 10.21 4.61
N GLY A 225 7.30 9.11 3.86
CA GLY A 225 7.18 7.73 4.34
C GLY A 225 8.37 7.16 5.14
N ARG A 226 9.38 7.99 5.48
CA ARG A 226 10.71 7.64 6.03
C ARG A 226 11.70 7.07 5.00
N ARG A 227 12.55 7.94 4.47
CA ARG A 227 13.97 7.71 4.12
C ARG A 227 14.64 9.07 3.87
N TRP A 228 15.25 9.63 4.91
CA TRP A 228 16.08 10.83 4.76
C TRP A 228 17.46 10.38 4.27
N HIS A 229 17.75 10.58 2.99
CA HIS A 229 19.12 10.58 2.48
C HIS A 229 19.59 12.03 2.41
N GLU A 230 20.78 12.35 2.93
CA GLU A 230 21.34 13.72 2.90
C GLU A 230 21.34 14.33 1.48
N SER A 231 21.45 13.49 0.44
CA SER A 231 21.41 13.89 -0.96
C SER A 231 20.04 14.40 -1.46
N ALA A 232 18.94 14.10 -0.76
CA ALA A 232 17.59 14.57 -1.11
C ALA A 232 17.26 15.95 -0.52
N PHE A 233 17.98 16.37 0.53
CA PHE A 233 17.64 17.53 1.34
C PHE A 233 17.64 18.86 0.56
N GLU A 234 18.65 19.09 -0.29
CA GLU A 234 18.72 20.29 -1.12
C GLU A 234 17.65 20.32 -2.23
N ALA A 235 17.31 19.15 -2.78
CA ALA A 235 16.25 19.04 -3.79
C ALA A 235 14.88 19.34 -3.18
N ASP A 236 14.62 18.82 -1.97
CA ASP A 236 13.42 19.07 -1.18
C ASP A 236 13.26 20.55 -0.84
N ARG A 237 14.31 21.20 -0.31
CA ARG A 237 14.26 22.64 -0.02
C ARG A 237 13.98 23.49 -1.25
N ARG A 238 14.58 23.15 -2.40
CA ARG A 238 14.28 23.83 -3.67
C ARG A 238 12.85 23.60 -4.12
N LYS A 239 12.26 22.45 -3.83
CA LYS A 239 10.85 22.15 -4.10
C LYS A 239 9.94 23.03 -3.25
N ASP A 240 10.20 23.12 -1.94
CA ASP A 240 9.44 23.97 -1.02
C ASP A 240 9.45 25.44 -1.45
N VAL A 241 10.61 25.96 -1.87
CA VAL A 241 10.73 27.32 -2.45
C VAL A 241 9.88 27.47 -3.71
N ARG A 242 9.85 26.48 -4.60
CA ARG A 242 9.01 26.51 -5.82
C ARG A 242 7.53 26.45 -5.50
N ILE A 243 7.14 25.67 -4.50
CA ILE A 243 5.76 25.60 -4.02
C ILE A 243 5.32 26.97 -3.50
N LEU A 244 6.16 27.59 -2.66
CA LEU A 244 5.88 28.91 -2.08
C LEU A 244 5.79 30.00 -3.14
N THR A 245 6.79 30.07 -4.03
CA THR A 245 6.79 31.03 -5.16
C THR A 245 5.67 30.75 -6.17
N GLY A 246 5.18 29.52 -6.24
CA GLY A 246 3.99 29.12 -6.99
C GLY A 246 2.66 29.43 -6.29
N GLY A 247 2.67 30.21 -5.20
CA GLY A 247 1.48 30.69 -4.50
C GLY A 247 0.84 29.65 -3.58
N ARG A 248 1.60 28.65 -3.11
CA ARG A 248 1.08 27.63 -2.18
C ARG A 248 1.89 27.59 -0.89
N VAL A 249 1.26 27.22 0.21
CA VAL A 249 1.93 27.03 1.50
C VAL A 249 2.52 25.61 1.53
N PRO A 250 3.86 25.43 1.50
CA PRO A 250 4.46 24.11 1.64
C PRO A 250 4.29 23.58 3.07
N LEU A 251 3.88 22.32 3.21
CA LEU A 251 3.77 21.62 4.48
C LEU A 251 4.26 20.18 4.31
N ARG A 252 5.37 19.83 4.96
CA ARG A 252 5.88 18.45 4.99
C ARG A 252 5.32 17.72 6.20
N VAL A 253 4.79 16.53 5.98
CA VAL A 253 4.16 15.72 7.03
C VAL A 253 4.75 14.33 7.00
N THR A 254 5.19 13.88 8.17
CA THR A 254 5.81 12.57 8.32
C THR A 254 4.76 11.47 8.52
N TRP A 255 5.19 10.22 8.29
CA TRP A 255 4.39 9.05 8.61
C TRP A 255 3.77 9.08 10.02
N SER A 256 4.55 9.44 11.05
CA SER A 256 4.08 9.47 12.45
C SER A 256 3.03 10.55 12.67
N MET A 257 3.18 11.71 12.03
CA MET A 257 2.19 12.77 12.14
C MET A 257 0.84 12.37 11.52
N VAL A 258 0.84 11.66 10.39
CA VAL A 258 -0.43 11.16 9.83
C VAL A 258 -1.00 10.04 10.68
N LYS A 259 -0.19 9.06 11.09
CA LYS A 259 -0.70 7.89 11.81
C LYS A 259 -1.16 8.23 13.22
N ASP A 260 -0.32 8.94 13.97
CA ASP A 260 -0.43 9.11 15.42
C ASP A 260 -0.88 10.54 15.80
N ASP A 261 -0.45 11.58 15.07
CA ASP A 261 -0.68 13.00 15.43
C ASP A 261 -1.61 13.76 14.43
N TRP A 262 -2.66 13.10 13.95
CA TRP A 262 -3.51 13.64 12.87
C TRP A 262 -4.11 15.03 13.16
N ALA A 263 -4.42 15.31 14.42
CA ALA A 263 -5.01 16.59 14.81
C ALA A 263 -4.07 17.77 14.51
N ASP A 264 -2.75 17.57 14.69
CA ASP A 264 -1.76 18.61 14.40
C ASP A 264 -1.63 18.85 12.90
N VAL A 265 -1.70 17.78 12.09
CA VAL A 265 -1.72 17.87 10.62
C VAL A 265 -2.94 18.65 10.14
N LEU A 266 -4.13 18.30 10.64
CA LEU A 266 -5.37 18.98 10.26
C LEU A 266 -5.35 20.45 10.67
N GLY A 267 -4.91 20.76 11.89
CA GLY A 267 -4.78 22.14 12.38
C GLY A 267 -3.77 22.97 11.59
N ALA A 268 -2.64 22.37 11.18
CA ALA A 268 -1.65 23.02 10.33
C ALA A 268 -2.20 23.33 8.93
N VAL A 269 -2.98 22.40 8.34
CA VAL A 269 -3.66 22.62 7.06
C VAL A 269 -4.70 23.74 7.18
N GLU A 270 -5.53 23.72 8.23
CA GLU A 270 -6.51 24.78 8.53
C GLU A 270 -5.85 26.16 8.63
N ALA A 271 -4.78 26.26 9.44
CA ALA A 271 -4.03 27.50 9.60
C ALA A 271 -3.39 27.97 8.28
N GLY A 272 -2.81 27.05 7.51
CA GLY A 272 -2.20 27.35 6.20
C GLY A 272 -3.21 27.91 5.20
N VAL A 273 -4.43 27.34 5.15
CA VAL A 273 -5.51 27.86 4.28
C VAL A 273 -5.95 29.25 4.73
N LEU A 274 -6.14 29.48 6.03
CA LEU A 274 -6.58 30.78 6.56
C LEU A 274 -5.54 31.87 6.33
N LEU A 275 -4.26 31.60 6.61
CA LEU A 275 -3.17 32.55 6.39
C LEU A 275 -3.03 32.92 4.92
N HIS A 276 -3.18 31.95 4.01
CA HIS A 276 -3.11 32.23 2.58
C HIS A 276 -4.24 33.16 2.13
N ARG A 277 -5.48 32.93 2.60
CA ARG A 277 -6.64 33.78 2.24
C ARG A 277 -6.53 35.19 2.81
N ALA A 278 -6.13 35.33 4.07
CA ALA A 278 -5.94 36.65 4.69
C ALA A 278 -4.85 37.46 3.97
N GLY A 279 -3.73 36.82 3.60
CA GLY A 279 -2.64 37.47 2.88
C GLY A 279 -2.97 37.88 1.44
N THR A 280 -3.96 37.26 0.80
CA THR A 280 -4.44 37.67 -0.53
C THR A 280 -5.40 38.86 -0.50
N GLU A 281 -6.03 39.14 0.65
CA GLU A 281 -6.97 40.25 0.83
C GLU A 281 -6.27 41.53 1.34
N ASP A 282 -5.26 41.39 2.22
CA ASP A 282 -4.54 42.50 2.88
C ASP A 282 -3.07 42.62 2.45
N ALA A 283 -2.73 42.39 1.17
CA ALA A 283 -1.33 42.35 0.73
C ALA A 283 -0.59 43.68 1.05
N PRO A 284 0.38 43.70 1.97
CA PRO A 284 1.12 44.92 2.27
C PRO A 284 2.05 45.26 1.10
N SER A 285 2.10 46.54 0.75
CA SER A 285 3.15 47.09 -0.12
C SER A 285 4.51 46.76 0.49
N ARG A 286 5.30 45.95 -0.22
CA ARG A 286 6.66 45.57 0.17
C ARG A 286 7.45 46.81 0.61
N VAL A 287 7.81 46.89 1.90
CA VAL A 287 8.76 47.89 2.35
C VAL A 287 10.13 47.49 1.81
N VAL A 288 10.64 48.25 0.84
CA VAL A 288 12.02 48.10 0.36
C VAL A 288 12.94 48.66 1.45
N LEU A 289 13.56 47.77 2.23
CA LEU A 289 14.51 48.18 3.27
C LEU A 289 15.92 48.34 2.69
N PRO A 290 16.66 49.41 3.04
CA PRO A 290 18.11 49.50 2.82
C PRO A 290 18.86 48.43 3.64
N ARG A 291 20.05 48.02 3.17
CA ARG A 291 20.84 46.93 3.76
C ARG A 291 21.79 47.39 4.89
N GLU A 292 21.92 46.50 5.90
CA GLU A 292 22.91 46.34 6.98
C GLU A 292 22.86 47.29 8.21
N PRO A 293 23.42 46.92 9.40
CA PRO A 293 23.70 45.60 9.99
C PRO A 293 23.20 45.40 11.45
N SER A 294 23.14 44.13 11.84
CA SER A 294 23.24 43.49 13.18
C SER A 294 22.71 44.14 14.49
N SER A 295 22.09 43.23 15.28
CA SER A 295 22.00 43.14 16.75
C SER A 295 20.73 43.68 17.43
N GLY A 296 20.14 42.82 18.29
CA GLY A 296 19.03 43.19 19.17
C GLY A 296 18.22 41.99 19.67
N VAL A 297 18.64 41.40 20.79
CA VAL A 297 17.99 40.32 21.54
C VAL A 297 16.78 40.84 22.33
N VAL A 298 15.62 40.17 22.34
CA VAL A 298 14.68 40.15 23.49
C VAL A 298 13.91 38.81 23.58
N ARG A 299 13.65 38.38 24.83
CA ARG A 299 13.15 37.09 25.33
C ARG A 299 11.61 36.89 25.30
N LEU A 300 11.25 35.61 25.45
CA LEU A 300 9.94 34.96 25.60
C LEU A 300 9.19 35.23 26.92
N GLY A 301 7.86 35.06 26.90
CA GLY A 301 6.99 34.83 28.07
C GLY A 301 5.83 33.89 27.73
N GLY A 302 5.64 32.82 28.53
CA GLY A 302 4.58 31.79 28.39
C GLY A 302 3.24 32.20 29.05
N ALA A 303 2.29 31.34 29.45
CA ALA A 303 1.98 29.92 29.25
C ALA A 303 0.48 29.67 29.64
N SER A 304 -0.12 28.58 29.13
CA SER A 304 -1.04 27.63 29.83
C SER A 304 -2.58 27.84 30.00
N ARG A 305 -3.33 26.97 29.28
CA ARG A 305 -4.39 25.96 29.66
C ARG A 305 -5.74 26.37 30.31
N ARG A 306 -6.84 25.75 29.82
CA ARG A 306 -7.54 24.60 30.47
C ARG A 306 -8.67 23.98 29.61
N SER A 307 -9.02 22.74 29.97
CA SER A 307 -9.84 21.73 29.26
C SER A 307 -11.33 21.77 29.62
N SER A 308 -12.17 21.03 28.86
CA SER A 308 -13.11 20.05 29.46
C SER A 308 -13.60 18.99 28.46
N ARG A 309 -13.87 17.78 28.99
CA ARG A 309 -14.33 16.55 28.33
C ARG A 309 -15.86 16.43 28.39
N ARG A 310 -16.46 15.64 27.48
CA ARG A 310 -17.20 14.39 27.81
C ARG A 310 -17.68 13.62 26.56
N VAL A 311 -17.81 12.31 26.77
CA VAL A 311 -18.29 11.22 25.89
C VAL A 311 -19.65 10.75 26.46
N PRO A 312 -20.59 10.17 25.69
CA PRO A 312 -20.71 8.70 25.69
C PRO A 312 -21.22 8.02 24.39
N THR A 313 -20.61 6.86 24.12
CA THR A 313 -21.13 5.54 23.69
C THR A 313 -22.39 5.41 22.79
N SER A 314 -22.31 4.54 21.76
CA SER A 314 -22.70 3.12 21.89
C SER A 314 -22.74 2.33 20.56
N ARG A 315 -22.66 1.00 20.73
CA ARG A 315 -23.08 -0.13 19.87
C ARG A 315 -22.18 -0.56 18.69
N ARG A 316 -21.72 -1.81 18.80
CA ARG A 316 -21.02 -2.58 17.77
C ARG A 316 -21.92 -2.81 16.55
N GLY A 317 -21.72 -2.00 15.53
CA GLY A 317 -21.98 -2.31 14.12
C GLY A 317 -20.63 -2.44 13.39
N ARG A 318 -20.67 -2.62 12.06
CA ARG A 318 -19.49 -2.70 11.17
C ARG A 318 -18.42 -1.66 11.49
N ALA A 319 -17.16 -1.93 11.10
CA ALA A 319 -16.00 -1.09 11.43
C ALA A 319 -16.19 0.40 11.08
N TRP A 320 -17.05 0.72 10.11
CA TRP A 320 -17.36 2.09 9.73
C TRP A 320 -18.78 2.27 9.16
N ARG A 321 -19.23 3.53 9.15
CA ARG A 321 -20.32 4.06 8.31
C ARG A 321 -19.71 5.08 7.35
N LEU A 322 -20.25 5.20 6.14
CA LEU A 322 -19.72 6.12 5.14
C LEU A 322 -19.56 7.54 5.71
N PRO A 323 -18.37 8.15 5.61
CA PRO A 323 -18.21 9.56 5.88
C PRO A 323 -19.09 10.37 4.93
N ARG A 324 -19.68 11.47 5.42
CA ARG A 324 -20.40 12.41 4.54
C ARG A 324 -19.40 13.07 3.60
N ARG A 325 -19.70 13.08 2.30
CA ARG A 325 -18.91 13.78 1.28
C ARG A 325 -19.79 14.74 0.52
N ARG A 326 -19.24 15.88 0.08
CA ARG A 326 -19.97 16.81 -0.79
C ARG A 326 -19.86 16.36 -2.26
N PRO A 327 -20.92 16.51 -3.08
CA PRO A 327 -20.93 16.10 -4.48
C PRO A 327 -19.79 16.72 -5.31
N GLU A 328 -19.41 17.98 -5.03
CA GLU A 328 -18.32 18.66 -5.74
C GLU A 328 -16.92 18.10 -5.47
N GLN A 329 -16.77 17.19 -4.51
CA GLN A 329 -15.49 16.57 -4.14
C GLN A 329 -15.24 15.24 -4.86
N VAL A 330 -16.17 14.76 -5.68
CA VAL A 330 -16.04 13.46 -6.37
C VAL A 330 -14.97 13.52 -7.45
N SER A 331 -13.79 12.97 -7.14
CA SER A 331 -12.74 12.69 -8.11
C SER A 331 -12.83 11.24 -8.52
N HIS A 332 -13.27 10.97 -9.74
CA HIS A 332 -13.20 9.63 -10.34
C HIS A 332 -11.93 9.50 -11.19
N THR A 333 -10.74 9.71 -10.62
CA THR A 333 -9.47 9.53 -11.38
C THR A 333 -9.40 8.15 -12.02
N TRP A 334 -9.84 7.11 -11.31
CA TRP A 334 -9.92 5.75 -11.87
C TRP A 334 -10.89 5.64 -13.05
N SER A 335 -12.00 6.38 -13.09
CA SER A 335 -12.95 6.30 -14.22
C SER A 335 -12.54 7.12 -15.44
N ARG A 336 -11.55 8.02 -15.33
CA ARG A 336 -10.98 8.72 -16.49
C ARG A 336 -10.36 7.74 -17.50
N SER A 337 -9.81 6.63 -17.03
CA SER A 337 -9.32 5.53 -17.87
C SER A 337 -10.43 4.75 -18.57
N LEU A 338 -11.64 4.67 -17.99
CA LEU A 338 -12.82 4.10 -18.67
C LEU A 338 -13.34 5.03 -19.79
N ALA A 339 -13.30 6.34 -19.57
CA ALA A 339 -13.69 7.32 -20.59
C ALA A 339 -12.70 7.36 -21.77
N ALA A 340 -11.39 7.18 -21.51
CA ALA A 340 -10.37 7.07 -22.54
C ALA A 340 -10.42 5.74 -23.32
N ALA A 341 -11.04 4.70 -22.74
CA ALA A 341 -11.23 3.38 -23.36
C ALA A 341 -12.61 3.22 -24.04
N ALA A 342 -13.42 4.28 -24.11
CA ALA A 342 -14.65 4.26 -24.90
C ALA A 342 -14.27 4.03 -26.38
N PRO A 343 -14.89 3.05 -27.07
CA PRO A 343 -14.61 2.84 -28.49
C PRO A 343 -14.99 4.11 -29.25
N VAL A 344 -14.05 4.63 -30.05
CA VAL A 344 -14.35 5.57 -31.12
C VAL A 344 -15.51 4.97 -31.92
N ALA A 345 -16.62 5.71 -31.99
CA ALA A 345 -17.82 5.25 -32.70
C ALA A 345 -17.42 4.80 -34.12
N PRO A 346 -17.80 3.58 -34.55
CA PRO A 346 -17.45 3.14 -35.88
C PRO A 346 -18.19 4.03 -36.89
N GLY A 347 -17.40 4.72 -37.72
CA GLY A 347 -17.89 5.37 -38.92
C GLY A 347 -18.67 4.37 -39.75
N ARG A 348 -19.85 4.80 -40.23
CA ARG A 348 -20.76 4.00 -41.04
C ARG A 348 -20.04 3.51 -42.30
N HIS A 349 -19.73 2.23 -42.36
CA HIS A 349 -19.49 1.52 -43.62
C HIS A 349 -20.43 0.33 -43.71
N ALA A 350 -21.30 0.40 -44.72
CA ALA A 350 -22.09 -0.71 -45.22
C ALA A 350 -21.16 -1.76 -45.86
N GLY A 351 -21.42 -3.04 -45.62
CA GLY A 351 -20.63 -4.12 -46.22
C GLY A 351 -20.88 -5.48 -45.58
N ASP A 352 -21.92 -6.13 -46.07
CA ASP A 352 -22.19 -7.57 -46.17
C ASP A 352 -21.17 -8.60 -45.63
N GLY A 353 -21.68 -9.68 -45.00
CA GLY A 353 -20.99 -10.98 -45.04
C GLY A 353 -20.82 -11.77 -43.73
N ARG A 354 -21.80 -12.64 -43.45
CA ARG A 354 -21.70 -13.99 -42.83
C ARG A 354 -21.18 -14.14 -41.39
N LEU A 355 -22.12 -14.57 -40.53
CA LEU A 355 -21.96 -15.10 -39.19
C LEU A 355 -21.21 -16.45 -39.17
N ALA A 356 -20.18 -16.55 -38.33
CA ALA A 356 -19.62 -17.82 -37.85
C ALA A 356 -19.41 -17.76 -36.33
N SER A 357 -20.08 -18.65 -35.59
CA SER A 357 -20.04 -18.77 -34.13
C SER A 357 -18.74 -19.41 -33.63
N PRO A 358 -18.14 -18.98 -32.49
CA PRO A 358 -17.08 -19.73 -31.83
C PRO A 358 -17.60 -20.53 -30.62
N ARG A 359 -17.16 -21.80 -30.54
CA ARG A 359 -17.28 -22.70 -29.39
C ARG A 359 -16.22 -22.36 -28.31
N PRO A 360 -16.43 -22.76 -27.03
CA PRO A 360 -15.62 -22.32 -25.90
C PRO A 360 -14.39 -23.20 -25.69
N GLY A 361 -13.25 -22.60 -25.33
CA GLY A 361 -12.08 -23.39 -24.91
C GLY A 361 -10.82 -22.58 -24.62
N ARG A 362 -10.27 -22.83 -23.41
CA ARG A 362 -8.92 -22.52 -22.90
C ARG A 362 -8.74 -21.16 -22.20
N ALA A 363 -8.74 -21.25 -20.86
CA ALA A 363 -8.15 -20.26 -19.97
C ALA A 363 -6.63 -20.20 -20.18
N ALA A 364 -6.13 -19.02 -20.54
CA ALA A 364 -4.71 -18.74 -20.64
C ALA A 364 -4.13 -18.53 -19.24
N TYR A 365 -3.12 -19.33 -18.90
CA TYR A 365 -2.27 -19.13 -17.74
C TYR A 365 -1.30 -17.99 -18.04
N TRP A 366 -1.25 -16.97 -17.18
CA TRP A 366 -0.20 -15.97 -17.20
C TRP A 366 1.02 -16.49 -16.45
N SER A 367 2.07 -16.87 -17.17
CA SER A 367 3.41 -17.06 -16.63
C SER A 367 4.11 -15.70 -16.56
N VAL A 368 4.48 -15.25 -15.36
CA VAL A 368 5.38 -14.11 -15.19
C VAL A 368 6.80 -14.64 -15.33
N THR A 369 7.36 -14.55 -16.54
CA THR A 369 8.80 -14.68 -16.77
C THR A 369 9.48 -13.37 -16.38
N ALA A 370 10.21 -13.38 -15.27
CA ALA A 370 11.17 -12.33 -14.94
C ALA A 370 12.26 -12.36 -16.02
N THR A 371 12.28 -11.33 -16.87
CA THR A 371 13.36 -11.14 -17.86
C THR A 371 14.49 -10.40 -17.16
N VAL A 372 15.57 -11.12 -16.85
CA VAL A 372 16.85 -10.51 -16.45
C VAL A 372 17.50 -9.96 -17.71
N VAL A 373 17.68 -8.64 -17.75
CA VAL A 373 18.45 -7.96 -18.80
C VAL A 373 19.94 -8.13 -18.48
N PRO A 374 20.77 -8.68 -19.38
CA PRO A 374 22.22 -8.68 -19.19
C PRO A 374 22.79 -7.31 -19.58
N GLY A 375 23.51 -6.69 -18.66
CA GLY A 375 24.31 -5.49 -18.95
C GLY A 375 25.72 -5.88 -19.36
N ASP A 376 26.04 -5.74 -20.64
CA ASP A 376 27.41 -5.85 -21.15
C ASP A 376 28.19 -4.54 -20.94
N GLY A 377 29.32 -4.68 -20.22
CA GLY A 377 30.64 -4.19 -20.60
C GLY A 377 30.89 -2.70 -20.82
N ALA A 378 31.59 -2.05 -19.88
CA ALA A 378 32.61 -1.06 -20.21
C ALA A 378 33.67 -0.88 -19.10
N ARG A 379 34.87 -1.40 -19.42
CA ARG A 379 36.22 -0.83 -19.21
C ARG A 379 36.72 -0.53 -17.79
N ALA A 380 37.76 -1.29 -17.45
CA ALA A 380 38.76 -1.03 -16.43
C ALA A 380 39.43 0.34 -16.60
N ALA A 381 39.57 1.05 -15.48
CA ALA A 381 40.60 2.06 -15.27
C ALA A 381 41.00 2.02 -13.78
N SER A 382 42.31 1.99 -13.56
CA SER A 382 43.02 1.72 -12.32
C SER A 382 42.73 2.72 -11.19
N ALA A 383 42.61 2.22 -9.96
CA ALA A 383 42.63 3.01 -8.73
C ALA A 383 44.05 3.06 -8.14
N PRO A 384 44.49 4.19 -7.55
CA PRO A 384 45.57 4.19 -6.58
C PRO A 384 45.03 3.98 -5.15
N GLU A 385 45.81 3.27 -4.35
CA GLU A 385 45.58 2.96 -2.93
C GLU A 385 45.44 4.22 -2.06
N ALA A 386 44.50 4.20 -1.10
CA ALA A 386 44.52 5.09 0.07
C ALA A 386 43.82 4.45 1.29
N GLY A 387 44.65 4.00 2.24
CA GLY A 387 44.49 4.12 3.70
C GLY A 387 43.16 3.75 4.38
N ALA A 388 43.17 2.62 5.09
CA ALA A 388 42.16 2.25 6.09
C ALA A 388 42.27 3.11 7.37
N PRO A 389 41.17 3.59 7.96
CA PRO A 389 41.16 4.16 9.31
C PRO A 389 40.87 3.11 10.40
N ALA A 390 41.60 3.23 11.52
CA ALA A 390 41.58 2.37 12.70
C ALA A 390 40.30 2.52 13.57
N PRO A 391 39.96 1.52 14.41
CA PRO A 391 38.75 1.55 15.23
C PRO A 391 38.90 2.37 16.53
N CYS A 392 37.91 3.22 16.82
CA CYS A 392 37.77 3.97 18.06
C CYS A 392 37.43 3.08 19.27
N ARG A 393 38.13 3.30 20.38
CA ARG A 393 37.93 2.65 21.69
C ARG A 393 36.79 3.33 22.47
N GLU A 394 35.95 2.53 23.13
CA GLU A 394 34.97 2.95 24.14
C GLU A 394 35.64 3.46 25.44
N PRO A 395 35.06 4.44 26.16
CA PRO A 395 35.51 4.84 27.48
C PRO A 395 34.81 4.08 28.62
N ALA A 396 35.61 3.69 29.63
CA ALA A 396 35.24 2.96 30.85
C ALA A 396 34.52 3.85 31.92
N PRO A 397 33.79 3.26 32.88
CA PRO A 397 32.94 4.01 33.82
C PRO A 397 33.69 4.56 35.05
N HIS A 398 33.32 5.78 35.46
CA HIS A 398 33.81 6.45 36.66
C HIS A 398 33.26 5.83 37.96
N ARG A 399 34.17 5.46 38.87
CA ARG A 399 33.88 5.10 40.28
C ARG A 399 33.58 6.37 41.10
N ARG A 400 32.61 6.25 42.01
CA ARG A 400 32.31 7.23 43.07
C ARG A 400 33.20 6.97 44.28
N GLU A 401 33.86 8.00 44.78
CA GLU A 401 34.39 8.09 46.15
C GLU A 401 33.58 9.16 46.90
N GLY A 402 33.22 8.87 48.16
CA GLY A 402 32.51 9.78 49.07
C GLY A 402 33.41 10.35 50.16
N PRO A 403 32.90 11.25 51.03
CA PRO A 403 33.58 11.56 52.29
C PRO A 403 32.61 11.75 53.49
N PRO A 404 33.10 12.07 54.71
CA PRO A 404 34.42 11.80 55.30
C PRO A 404 34.42 10.65 56.32
#